data_AF-A0AAV0AU74-F1
#
_entry.id   AF-A0AAV0AU74-F1
#
_cell.length_a   1.000
_cell.length_b   1.000
_cell.length_c   1.000
_cell.angle_alpha   90.00
_cell.angle_beta   90.00
_cell.angle_gamma   90.00
#
_symmetry.space_group_name_H-M   'P 1'
#
loop_
_entity.id
_entity.type
_entity.pdbx_description
1 polymer ?
#
loop_
_entity_poly.entity_id
_entity_poly.type
_entity_poly.pdbx_seq_one_letter_code
_entity_poly.pdbx_strand_id
1 'polypeptide(L)'
;AYMKLVLLAKQLMSSTPSRFLDDVLCSIDKDICKTLTRLKLFQEDQPMHSDLRQVLLACSVFWRKQPYYPAESSHVAALLLINMPPADAFLRLVNLTRKLCLSYLYNQKVSEIEGFYRIFENLFSELMPKLYKKFRERRLLPSFYLEPWIRSVYISHLPLELSTRIMDIFVLEWDCSSSGLH
;
A
#
# COMPACT_ATOMS: atom_id res chain seq x y z
N ALA A 1 23.18 -4.18 -4.59
CA ALA A 1 21.93 -4.69 -3.96
C ALA A 1 20.72 -4.57 -4.90
N TYR A 2 20.50 -3.39 -5.48
CA TYR A 2 19.42 -3.07 -6.44
C TYR A 2 19.25 -4.06 -7.61
N MET A 3 20.30 -4.34 -8.40
CA MET A 3 20.22 -5.27 -9.55
C MET A 3 19.83 -6.69 -9.13
N LYS A 4 20.22 -7.12 -7.91
CA LYS A 4 19.85 -8.44 -7.39
C LYS A 4 18.36 -8.53 -7.09
N LEU A 5 17.72 -7.47 -6.57
CA LEU A 5 16.29 -7.47 -6.27
C LEU A 5 15.44 -7.46 -7.54
N VAL A 6 15.83 -6.68 -8.55
CA VAL A 6 15.14 -6.67 -9.86
C VAL A 6 15.29 -8.01 -10.58
N LEU A 7 16.49 -8.60 -10.55
CA LEU A 7 16.72 -9.95 -11.10
C LEU A 7 15.96 -11.03 -10.34
N LEU A 8 15.89 -10.94 -9.01
CA LEU A 8 15.10 -11.85 -8.18
C LEU A 8 13.62 -11.75 -8.52
N ALA A 9 13.07 -10.54 -8.64
CA ALA A 9 11.68 -10.36 -9.05
C ALA A 9 11.41 -10.97 -10.44
N LYS A 10 12.32 -10.76 -11.41
CA LYS A 10 12.23 -11.39 -12.74
C LYS A 10 12.27 -12.91 -12.68
N GLN A 11 13.17 -13.49 -11.87
CA GLN A 11 13.28 -14.93 -11.67
C GLN A 11 12.02 -15.50 -11.02
N LEU A 12 11.50 -14.85 -9.97
CA LEU A 12 10.29 -15.29 -9.29
C LEU A 12 9.07 -15.23 -10.21
N MET A 13 8.94 -14.19 -11.04
CA MET A 13 7.90 -14.12 -12.07
C MET A 13 7.98 -15.29 -13.05
N SER A 14 9.19 -15.69 -13.45
CA SER A 14 9.38 -16.83 -14.37
C SER A 14 9.07 -18.20 -13.77
N SER A 15 9.21 -18.36 -12.44
CA SER A 15 8.99 -19.63 -11.74
C SER A 15 7.56 -19.83 -11.24
N THR A 16 6.72 -18.80 -11.29
CA THR A 16 5.39 -18.82 -10.66
C THR A 16 4.32 -19.34 -11.64
N PRO A 17 3.36 -20.17 -11.20
CA PRO A 17 2.34 -20.70 -12.10
C PRO A 17 1.47 -19.59 -12.71
N SER A 18 1.25 -19.63 -14.04
CA SER A 18 0.55 -18.60 -14.83
C SER A 18 -0.77 -18.14 -14.22
N ARG A 19 -1.61 -19.10 -13.77
CA ARG A 19 -2.95 -18.80 -13.25
C ARG A 19 -2.95 -17.82 -12.07
N PHE A 20 -1.99 -17.93 -11.16
CA PHE A 20 -1.91 -16.99 -10.02
C PHE A 20 -1.48 -15.59 -10.46
N LEU A 21 -0.63 -15.50 -11.49
CA LEU A 21 -0.24 -14.22 -12.07
C LEU A 21 -1.43 -13.56 -12.76
N ASP A 22 -2.25 -14.31 -13.48
CA ASP A 22 -3.40 -13.77 -14.21
C ASP A 22 -4.42 -13.14 -13.26
N ASP A 23 -4.73 -13.79 -12.13
CA ASP A 23 -5.64 -13.27 -11.11
C ASP A 23 -5.08 -12.00 -10.43
N VAL A 24 -3.78 -11.99 -10.16
CA VAL A 24 -3.07 -10.84 -9.57
C VAL A 24 -3.02 -9.67 -10.55
N LEU A 25 -2.71 -9.91 -11.82
CA LEU A 25 -2.69 -8.90 -12.88
C LEU A 25 -4.06 -8.28 -13.07
N CYS A 26 -5.12 -9.09 -13.12
CA CYS A 26 -6.51 -8.61 -13.18
C CYS A 26 -6.84 -7.70 -11.98
N SER A 27 -6.35 -8.03 -10.79
CA SER A 27 -6.55 -7.22 -9.59
C SER A 27 -5.77 -5.90 -9.64
N ILE A 28 -4.53 -5.94 -10.13
CA ILE A 28 -3.69 -4.75 -10.36
C ILE A 28 -4.38 -3.81 -11.36
N ASP A 29 -4.79 -4.34 -12.52
CA ASP A 29 -5.37 -3.54 -13.61
C ASP A 29 -6.67 -2.84 -13.16
N LYS A 30 -7.54 -3.57 -12.42
CA LYS A 30 -8.75 -2.99 -11.80
C LYS A 30 -8.46 -1.84 -10.84
N ASP A 31 -7.33 -1.91 -10.13
CA ASP A 31 -6.95 -0.90 -9.16
C ASP A 31 -6.32 0.32 -9.85
N ILE A 32 -5.45 0.09 -10.85
CA ILE A 32 -4.84 1.12 -11.71
C ILE A 32 -5.91 2.01 -12.39
N CYS A 33 -7.02 1.42 -12.82
CA CYS A 33 -8.14 2.17 -13.41
C CYS A 33 -8.70 3.26 -12.47
N LYS A 34 -8.51 3.12 -11.16
CA LYS A 34 -8.98 4.06 -10.13
C LYS A 34 -7.84 4.90 -9.53
N THR A 35 -6.59 4.57 -9.81
CA THR A 35 -5.42 5.22 -9.23
C THR A 35 -5.20 6.62 -9.77
N LEU A 36 -5.35 7.63 -8.90
CA LEU A 36 -4.99 9.03 -9.19
C LEU A 36 -5.49 9.52 -10.57
N THR A 37 -6.72 9.16 -10.92
CA THR A 37 -7.30 9.36 -12.27
C THR A 37 -7.26 10.81 -12.76
N ARG A 38 -7.27 11.77 -11.84
CA ARG A 38 -7.14 13.20 -12.15
C ARG A 38 -5.80 13.58 -12.79
N LEU A 39 -4.73 12.82 -12.51
CA LEU A 39 -3.41 13.07 -13.08
C LEU A 39 -3.28 12.59 -14.53
N LYS A 40 -4.10 11.61 -14.95
CA LYS A 40 -4.03 10.99 -16.29
C LYS A 40 -2.62 10.49 -16.66
N LEU A 41 -1.95 9.83 -15.71
CA LEU A 41 -0.60 9.28 -15.92
C LEU A 41 -0.57 7.75 -15.97
N PHE A 42 -1.54 7.09 -15.33
CA PHE A 42 -1.44 5.68 -14.97
C PHE A 42 -2.51 4.79 -15.61
N GLN A 43 -3.62 5.36 -16.07
CA GLN A 43 -4.67 4.61 -16.77
C GLN A 43 -4.11 4.02 -18.08
N GLU A 44 -4.86 3.10 -18.70
CA GLU A 44 -4.47 2.51 -19.99
C GLU A 44 -4.09 3.60 -21.01
N ASP A 45 -3.08 3.28 -21.83
CA ASP A 45 -2.46 4.17 -22.82
C ASP A 45 -1.77 5.44 -22.27
N GLN A 46 -1.68 5.60 -20.95
CA GLN A 46 -0.95 6.71 -20.35
C GLN A 46 0.55 6.39 -20.13
N PRO A 47 1.43 7.40 -20.12
CA PRO A 47 2.88 7.19 -20.17
C PRO A 47 3.46 6.32 -19.04
N MET A 48 2.87 6.35 -17.84
CA MET A 48 3.39 5.64 -16.67
C MET A 48 2.62 4.35 -16.36
N HIS A 49 1.67 3.95 -17.21
CA HIS A 49 0.86 2.76 -17.00
C HIS A 49 1.71 1.49 -16.88
N SER A 50 2.61 1.27 -17.84
CA SER A 50 3.47 0.08 -17.88
C SER A 50 4.40 0.01 -16.67
N ASP A 51 4.98 1.16 -16.27
CA ASP A 51 5.87 1.24 -15.12
C ASP A 51 5.14 0.91 -13.81
N LEU A 52 3.96 1.49 -13.60
CA LEU A 52 3.13 1.19 -12.43
C LEU A 52 2.76 -0.29 -12.36
N ARG A 53 2.28 -0.84 -13.47
CA ARG A 53 1.89 -2.25 -13.57
C ARG A 53 3.06 -3.18 -13.26
N GLN A 54 4.26 -2.90 -13.80
CA GLN A 54 5.46 -3.69 -13.55
C GLN A 54 5.93 -3.61 -12.10
N VAL A 55 5.93 -2.42 -11.49
CA VAL A 55 6.31 -2.25 -10.08
C VAL A 55 5.37 -3.03 -9.16
N LEU A 56 4.05 -2.94 -9.37
CA LEU A 56 3.05 -3.64 -8.57
C LEU A 56 3.15 -5.16 -8.73
N LEU A 57 3.34 -5.64 -9.96
CA LEU A 57 3.55 -7.06 -10.23
C LEU A 57 4.81 -7.57 -9.50
N ALA A 58 5.94 -6.86 -9.64
CA ALA A 58 7.17 -7.22 -8.95
C ALA A 58 6.98 -7.27 -7.42
N CYS A 59 6.27 -6.30 -6.84
CA CYS A 59 5.97 -6.29 -5.41
C CYS A 59 5.09 -7.47 -4.98
N SER A 60 4.04 -7.80 -5.75
CA SER A 60 3.11 -8.89 -5.44
C SER A 60 3.78 -10.25 -5.30
N VAL A 61 4.81 -10.49 -6.12
CA VAL A 61 5.63 -11.70 -6.11
C VAL A 61 6.68 -11.64 -4.99
N PHE A 62 7.16 -10.46 -4.64
CA PHE A 62 8.18 -10.29 -3.61
C PHE A 62 7.63 -10.39 -2.18
N TRP A 63 6.42 -9.89 -1.91
CA TRP A 63 5.87 -9.83 -0.55
C TRP A 63 5.58 -11.20 0.04
N ARG A 64 5.22 -12.18 -0.78
CA ARG A 64 4.67 -13.47 -0.32
C ARG A 64 5.26 -14.62 -1.14
N LYS A 65 5.32 -15.81 -0.53
CA LYS A 65 5.74 -17.05 -1.23
C LYS A 65 4.82 -17.41 -2.41
N GLN A 66 3.54 -17.06 -2.30
CA GLN A 66 2.56 -17.11 -3.38
C GLN A 66 2.18 -15.67 -3.73
N PRO A 67 2.08 -15.30 -5.01
CA PRO A 67 1.77 -13.93 -5.40
C PRO A 67 0.49 -13.42 -4.74
N TYR A 68 0.55 -12.20 -4.23
CA TYR A 68 -0.61 -11.56 -3.62
C TYR A 68 -0.56 -10.06 -3.86
N TYR A 69 -1.71 -9.50 -4.21
CA TYR A 69 -1.88 -8.06 -4.41
C TYR A 69 -2.79 -7.47 -3.33
N PRO A 70 -2.26 -6.64 -2.42
CA PRO A 70 -3.07 -5.82 -1.53
C PRO A 70 -3.76 -4.72 -2.36
N ALA A 71 -5.10 -4.72 -2.36
CA ALA A 71 -5.90 -3.71 -3.06
C ALA A 71 -5.52 -2.27 -2.62
N GLU A 72 -5.76 -1.26 -3.45
CA GLU A 72 -5.37 0.14 -3.22
C GLU A 72 -3.86 0.44 -3.14
N SER A 73 -2.98 -0.56 -3.11
CA SER A 73 -1.52 -0.34 -3.07
C SER A 73 -0.96 0.37 -4.31
N SER A 74 -1.71 0.33 -5.42
CA SER A 74 -1.46 1.14 -6.62
C SER A 74 -1.31 2.62 -6.34
N HIS A 75 -2.05 3.18 -5.38
CA HIS A 75 -2.01 4.60 -5.05
C HIS A 75 -0.67 5.00 -4.44
N VAL A 76 -0.15 4.17 -3.53
CA VAL A 76 1.16 4.39 -2.92
C VAL A 76 2.26 4.23 -3.97
N ALA A 77 2.19 3.19 -4.80
CA ALA A 77 3.13 2.95 -5.88
C ALA A 77 3.17 4.11 -6.89
N ALA A 78 1.99 4.61 -7.30
CA ALA A 78 1.85 5.73 -8.22
C ALA A 78 2.43 7.03 -7.66
N LEU A 79 2.16 7.32 -6.38
CA LEU A 79 2.74 8.49 -5.71
C LEU A 79 4.27 8.43 -5.64
N LEU A 80 4.84 7.25 -5.41
CA LEU A 80 6.29 7.09 -5.45
C LEU A 80 6.82 7.29 -6.88
N LEU A 81 6.18 6.69 -7.88
CA LEU A 81 6.60 6.73 -9.28
C LEU A 81 6.65 8.13 -9.88
N ILE A 82 5.73 9.03 -9.51
CA ILE A 82 5.82 10.42 -10.00
C ILE A 82 7.05 11.18 -9.46
N ASN A 83 7.69 10.67 -8.40
CA ASN A 83 8.81 11.31 -7.73
C ASN A 83 10.15 10.58 -7.93
N MET A 84 10.15 9.33 -8.41
CA MET A 84 11.39 8.54 -8.55
C MET A 84 11.29 7.46 -9.63
N PRO A 85 12.44 6.97 -10.15
CA PRO A 85 12.46 5.91 -11.14
C PRO A 85 11.80 4.60 -10.67
N PRO A 86 11.32 3.74 -11.59
CA PRO A 86 10.51 2.56 -11.23
C PRO A 86 11.13 1.61 -10.21
N ALA A 87 12.42 1.36 -10.32
CA ALA A 87 13.08 0.43 -9.42
C ALA A 87 13.37 1.02 -8.02
N ASP A 88 13.50 2.34 -7.91
CA ASP A 88 13.55 3.01 -6.60
C ASP A 88 12.16 3.01 -5.96
N ALA A 89 11.11 3.27 -6.74
CA ALA A 89 9.73 3.19 -6.30
C ALA A 89 9.40 1.77 -5.78
N PHE A 90 9.80 0.73 -6.52
CA PHE A 90 9.70 -0.66 -6.07
C PHE A 90 10.38 -0.88 -4.70
N LEU A 91 11.63 -0.46 -4.56
CA LEU A 91 12.39 -0.66 -3.33
C LEU A 91 11.75 0.09 -2.15
N ARG A 92 11.33 1.34 -2.37
CA ARG A 92 10.69 2.16 -1.34
C ARG A 92 9.35 1.60 -0.94
N LEU A 93 8.55 1.11 -1.89
CA LEU A 93 7.28 0.46 -1.60
C LEU A 93 7.47 -0.83 -0.79
N VAL A 94 8.42 -1.68 -1.18
CA VAL A 94 8.76 -2.90 -0.41
C VAL A 94 9.22 -2.57 1.01
N ASN A 95 10.02 -1.53 1.19
CA ASN A 95 10.49 -1.14 2.51
C ASN A 95 9.37 -0.53 3.37
N LEU A 96 8.54 0.35 2.79
CA LEU A 96 7.40 0.94 3.46
C LEU A 96 6.41 -0.12 3.96
N THR A 97 6.15 -1.13 3.13
CA THR A 97 5.22 -2.23 3.45
C THR A 97 5.77 -3.26 4.43
N ARG A 98 7.06 -3.20 4.79
CA ARG A 98 7.63 -3.98 5.90
C ARG A 98 7.51 -3.27 7.24
N LYS A 99 7.18 -1.98 7.20
CA LYS A 99 7.17 -1.06 8.32
C LYS A 99 5.71 -0.80 8.74
N LEU A 100 5.51 -0.36 10.00
CA LEU A 100 4.21 0.09 10.54
C LEU A 100 3.07 -0.95 10.45
N CYS A 101 1.83 -0.48 10.66
CA CYS A 101 0.61 -1.24 10.45
C CYS A 101 0.39 -1.67 8.99
N LEU A 102 1.07 -1.02 8.03
CA LEU A 102 1.08 -1.43 6.63
C LEU A 102 1.59 -2.87 6.46
N SER A 103 2.60 -3.27 7.25
CA SER A 103 3.09 -4.65 7.27
C SER A 103 2.02 -5.65 7.66
N TYR A 104 1.14 -5.31 8.60
CA TYR A 104 0.05 -6.20 8.99
C TYR A 104 -0.99 -6.29 7.88
N LEU A 105 -1.37 -5.14 7.32
CA LEU A 105 -2.40 -5.04 6.27
C LEU A 105 -1.98 -5.69 4.95
N TYR A 106 -0.74 -5.48 4.51
CA TYR A 106 -0.24 -5.97 3.22
C TYR A 106 0.12 -7.47 3.29
N ASN A 107 0.45 -7.99 4.48
CA ASN A 107 0.74 -9.41 4.67
C ASN A 107 -0.44 -10.21 5.26
N GLN A 108 -1.62 -9.60 5.42
CA GLN A 108 -2.82 -10.21 5.99
C GLN A 108 -2.60 -10.84 7.38
N LYS A 109 -1.89 -10.14 8.26
CA LYS A 109 -1.63 -10.60 9.63
C LYS A 109 -2.82 -10.28 10.53
N VAL A 110 -3.85 -11.13 10.47
CA VAL A 110 -5.17 -10.87 11.07
C VAL A 110 -5.09 -10.50 12.56
N SER A 111 -4.30 -11.22 13.35
CA SER A 111 -4.19 -10.95 14.80
C SER A 111 -3.65 -9.54 15.08
N GLU A 112 -2.60 -9.13 14.36
CA GLU A 112 -1.98 -7.82 14.50
C GLU A 112 -2.88 -6.70 13.96
N ILE A 113 -3.66 -6.96 12.91
CA ILE A 113 -4.67 -6.03 12.40
C ILE A 113 -5.76 -5.79 13.45
N GLU A 114 -6.30 -6.84 14.06
CA GLU A 114 -7.31 -6.73 15.12
C GLU A 114 -6.75 -6.01 16.36
N GLY A 115 -5.49 -6.29 16.72
CA GLY A 115 -4.78 -5.54 17.75
C GLY A 115 -4.69 -4.05 17.44
N PHE A 116 -4.33 -3.70 16.20
CA PHE A 116 -4.28 -2.32 15.73
C PHE A 116 -5.67 -1.65 15.78
N TYR A 117 -6.73 -2.35 15.38
CA TYR A 117 -8.10 -1.83 15.47
C TYR A 117 -8.54 -1.58 16.90
N ARG A 118 -8.20 -2.46 17.85
CA ARG A 118 -8.50 -2.25 19.27
C ARG A 118 -7.79 -1.02 19.83
N ILE A 119 -6.52 -0.82 19.49
CA ILE A 119 -5.77 0.37 19.91
C ILE A 119 -6.44 1.63 19.34
N PHE A 120 -6.81 1.60 18.06
CA PHE A 120 -7.53 2.72 17.43
C PHE A 120 -8.88 2.98 18.11
N GLU A 121 -9.70 1.97 18.36
CA GLU A 121 -11.00 2.14 19.01
C GLU A 121 -10.88 2.73 20.42
N ASN A 122 -9.88 2.31 21.19
CA ASN A 122 -9.60 2.86 22.51
C ASN A 122 -9.29 4.36 22.40
N LEU A 123 -8.32 4.73 21.56
CA LEU A 123 -7.95 6.13 21.33
C LEU A 123 -9.12 6.96 20.78
N PHE A 124 -9.93 6.39 19.89
CA PHE A 124 -11.09 7.07 19.32
C PHE A 124 -12.16 7.33 20.39
N SER A 125 -12.37 6.39 21.30
CA SER A 125 -13.31 6.53 22.42
C SER A 125 -12.86 7.60 23.41
N GLU A 126 -11.55 7.72 23.66
CA GLU A 126 -10.97 8.70 24.58
C GLU A 126 -10.95 10.11 23.98
N LEU A 127 -10.47 10.23 22.74
CA LEU A 127 -10.26 11.53 22.09
C LEU A 127 -11.54 12.11 21.48
N MET A 128 -12.47 11.28 21.02
CA MET A 128 -13.70 11.72 20.36
C MET A 128 -14.94 10.90 20.81
N PRO A 129 -15.27 10.89 22.11
CA PRO A 129 -16.28 10.00 22.69
C PRO A 129 -17.67 10.14 22.05
N LYS A 130 -18.08 11.37 21.70
CA LYS A 130 -19.38 11.64 21.06
C LYS A 130 -19.48 11.01 19.67
N LEU A 131 -18.39 11.03 18.90
CA LEU A 131 -18.37 10.46 17.55
C LEU A 131 -18.25 8.94 17.61
N TYR A 132 -17.38 8.43 18.48
CA TYR A 132 -17.23 7.01 18.76
C TYR A 132 -18.58 6.36 19.09
N LYS A 133 -19.37 6.96 19.99
CA LYS A 133 -20.71 6.47 20.34
C LYS A 133 -21.61 6.31 19.12
N LYS A 134 -21.65 7.31 18.23
CA LYS A 134 -22.45 7.25 16.98
C LYS A 134 -21.97 6.15 16.03
N PHE A 135 -20.67 5.91 15.95
CA PHE A 135 -20.11 4.82 15.13
C PHE A 135 -20.53 3.46 15.70
N ARG A 136 -20.47 3.29 17.03
CA ARG A 136 -20.92 2.07 17.72
C ARG A 136 -22.41 1.82 17.57
N GLU A 137 -23.25 2.85 17.71
CA GLU A 137 -24.70 2.76 17.47
C GLU A 137 -25.03 2.29 16.06
N ARG A 138 -24.25 2.74 15.06
CA ARG A 138 -24.39 2.36 13.65
C ARG A 138 -23.65 1.09 13.26
N ARG A 139 -22.99 0.42 14.21
CA ARG A 139 -22.18 -0.79 13.99
C ARG A 139 -21.10 -0.61 12.91
N LEU A 140 -20.49 0.58 12.86
CA LEU A 140 -19.38 0.87 11.96
C LEU A 140 -18.09 0.29 12.53
N LEU A 141 -17.59 -0.76 11.90
CA LEU A 141 -16.35 -1.43 12.28
C LEU A 141 -15.13 -0.68 11.68
N PRO A 142 -13.99 -0.60 12.41
CA PRO A 142 -12.76 -0.02 11.88
C PRO A 142 -12.34 -0.59 10.52
N SER A 143 -12.54 -1.88 10.28
CA SER A 143 -12.22 -2.52 8.99
C SER A 143 -12.93 -1.89 7.78
N PHE A 144 -14.08 -1.23 7.97
CA PHE A 144 -14.82 -0.61 6.86
C PHE A 144 -14.26 0.74 6.42
N TYR A 145 -13.58 1.47 7.30
CA TYR A 145 -13.09 2.82 7.01
C TYR A 145 -11.59 2.95 7.23
N LEU A 146 -11.06 2.43 8.34
CA LEU A 146 -9.66 2.59 8.71
C LEU A 146 -8.75 1.73 7.81
N GLU A 147 -9.18 0.50 7.50
CA GLU A 147 -8.41 -0.40 6.63
C GLU A 147 -8.07 0.24 5.27
N PRO A 148 -9.05 0.71 4.47
CA PRO A 148 -8.75 1.32 3.17
C PRO A 148 -7.99 2.64 3.29
N TRP A 149 -8.22 3.42 4.36
CA TRP A 149 -7.47 4.65 4.61
C TRP A 149 -5.98 4.37 4.84
N ILE A 150 -5.65 3.44 5.73
CA ILE A 150 -4.26 3.11 6.04
C ILE A 150 -3.61 2.39 4.86
N ARG A 151 -4.32 1.47 4.19
CA ARG A 151 -3.75 0.69 3.09
C ARG A 151 -3.26 1.55 1.93
N SER A 152 -3.98 2.63 1.63
CA SER A 152 -3.60 3.61 0.61
C SER A 152 -2.76 4.78 1.15
N VAL A 153 -2.44 4.81 2.45
CA VAL A 153 -1.85 5.98 3.14
C VAL A 153 -2.65 7.25 2.82
N TYR A 154 -3.98 7.14 2.83
CA TYR A 154 -4.96 8.17 2.51
C TYR A 154 -4.93 8.70 1.06
N ILE A 155 -4.11 8.15 0.17
CA ILE A 155 -3.95 8.64 -1.20
C ILE A 155 -5.22 8.43 -2.03
N SER A 156 -6.01 7.37 -1.79
CA SER A 156 -7.29 7.15 -2.47
C SER A 156 -8.45 7.97 -1.89
N HIS A 157 -8.27 8.60 -0.71
CA HIS A 157 -9.36 9.22 0.06
C HIS A 157 -9.23 10.74 0.22
N LEU A 158 -8.03 11.30 0.04
CA LEU A 158 -7.76 12.74 0.20
C LEU A 158 -7.24 13.35 -1.12
N PRO A 159 -7.36 14.69 -1.28
CA PRO A 159 -6.67 15.41 -2.34
C PRO A 159 -5.16 15.11 -2.32
N LEU A 160 -4.57 14.94 -3.51
CA LEU A 160 -3.17 14.55 -3.67
C LEU A 160 -2.19 15.40 -2.85
N GLU A 161 -2.42 16.71 -2.77
CA GLU A 161 -1.60 17.65 -2.00
C GLU A 161 -1.58 17.35 -0.50
N LEU A 162 -2.69 16.88 0.06
CA LEU A 162 -2.75 16.47 1.47
C LEU A 162 -2.12 15.09 1.65
N SER A 163 -2.41 14.17 0.73
CA SER A 163 -1.85 12.82 0.76
C SER A 163 -0.33 12.83 0.66
N THR A 164 0.27 13.71 -0.15
CA THR A 164 1.73 13.87 -0.25
C THR A 164 2.33 14.30 1.09
N ARG A 165 1.66 15.19 1.84
CA ARG A 165 2.14 15.64 3.17
C ARG A 165 2.03 14.55 4.22
N ILE A 166 0.95 13.77 4.21
CA ILE A 166 0.83 12.60 5.07
C ILE A 166 1.93 11.60 4.74
N MET A 167 2.20 11.37 3.45
CA MET A 167 3.27 10.48 3.01
C MET A 167 4.65 10.96 3.47
N ASP A 168 4.93 12.27 3.38
CA ASP A 168 6.18 12.86 3.90
C ASP A 168 6.38 12.52 5.38
N ILE A 169 5.35 12.73 6.20
CA ILE A 169 5.38 12.40 7.65
C ILE A 169 5.57 10.89 7.86
N PHE A 170 4.85 10.07 7.10
CA PHE A 170 4.94 8.61 7.16
C PHE A 170 6.35 8.09 6.88
N VAL A 171 7.05 8.72 5.94
CA VAL A 171 8.43 8.36 5.59
C VAL A 171 9.41 8.90 6.63
N LEU A 172 9.27 10.16 7.06
CA LEU A 172 10.20 10.84 7.98
C LEU A 172 10.22 10.25 9.39
N GLU A 173 9.07 10.14 10.03
CA GLU A 173 8.96 9.61 11.41
C GLU A 173 9.60 8.23 11.53
N TRP A 174 9.58 7.48 10.44
CA TRP A 174 9.92 6.08 10.45
C TRP A 174 11.28 5.73 9.79
N ASP A 175 11.89 6.65 9.05
CA ASP A 175 13.33 6.56 8.77
C ASP A 175 14.14 6.82 10.05
N CYS A 176 13.68 7.74 10.91
CA CYS A 176 14.29 8.03 12.22
C CYS A 176 14.29 6.82 13.19
N SER A 177 13.23 6.00 13.19
CA SER A 177 13.16 4.81 14.06
C SER A 177 14.12 3.69 13.65
N SER A 178 14.55 3.66 12.38
CA SER A 178 15.54 2.68 11.88
C SER A 178 16.99 3.07 12.16
N SER A 179 17.27 4.34 12.43
CA SER A 179 18.62 4.82 12.79
C SER A 179 19.01 4.58 14.26
N GLY A 180 18.09 4.09 15.11
CA GLY A 180 18.35 3.75 16.51
C GLY A 180 18.70 2.28 16.77
N LEU A 181 18.79 1.45 15.73
CA LEU A 181 19.13 0.02 15.81
C LEU A 181 20.30 -0.28 14.85
N HIS A 182 21.46 0.27 15.16
CA HIS A 182 22.75 -0.16 14.64
C HIS A 182 23.74 -0.31 15.78
#